data_AF-G4HK99-F1
#
_entry.id   AF-G4HK99-F1
#
_cell.length_a   1.000
_cell.length_b   1.000
_cell.length_c   1.000
_cell.angle_alpha   90.00
_cell.angle_beta   90.00
_cell.angle_gamma   90.00
#
_symmetry.space_group_name_H-M   'P 1'
#
loop_
_entity.id
_entity.type
_entity.pdbx_description
1 polymer ?
#
loop_
_entity_poly.entity_id
_entity_poly.type
_entity_poly.pdbx_seq_one_letter_code
_entity_poly.pdbx_strand_id
1 'polypeptide(L)'
;MGGTEAARRGGLIGSISTTYHKILLNPSYKYLLLLLGAPVNLVVFLFYLVQRRKDDYTAAENRIRSAMLASGYLEALQAEIAQQQKRKHEFFKQKISEQQLQQEVERIAQARFKEELRDRTTKELLLNNKKRLTMADTFDRLIANPLFFIISLIPGLLMYILIFLYRSPYLKYIVERLAMTILVIFGVAVLVFTILYLSPFNPAANILGETATPEQIAAFNKMHGLDQGYLTQLWNNIKGIAYFDLGKSFSGNEDITNSIARKFPITLTLTVISLIIAIAIALPIGIISATRPNSFFDYTFMFVALIGLSIPNFWQGLILILNFSIKLQWLPATFNPENWLSIVMPVIVLGTGLTASVARMTRSSTLEVIHEDYMITARAKGLGKQTILMKHAVRNAIIPIITVIGLQFGGMMGGSAVTEKVFNISGIGSYIVDKQFIPDIPAIMGGVVYTAITISLVNVIIDILYAFFDPRIRSKMKQY
;
A
#
# COMPACT_ATOMS: atom_id res chain seq x y z
N MET A 1 2.89 -26.06 20.87
CA MET A 1 4.36 -26.18 20.70
C MET A 1 4.65 -27.55 20.13
N GLY A 2 5.07 -27.64 18.87
CA GLY A 2 5.35 -28.91 18.21
C GLY A 2 6.16 -28.62 16.97
N GLY A 3 7.48 -28.51 17.14
CA GLY A 3 8.41 -28.30 16.04
C GLY A 3 8.26 -29.44 15.04
N THR A 4 7.92 -29.10 13.80
CA THR A 4 8.04 -29.99 12.65
C THR A 4 9.47 -30.53 12.58
N GLU A 5 9.70 -31.72 12.02
CA GLU A 5 11.08 -32.18 11.75
C GLU A 5 11.88 -31.16 10.89
N ALA A 6 11.19 -30.27 10.17
CA ALA A 6 11.77 -29.10 9.51
C ALA A 6 12.43 -28.09 10.48
N ALA A 7 11.93 -27.93 11.70
CA ALA A 7 12.55 -27.09 12.74
C ALA A 7 13.88 -27.67 13.27
N ARG A 8 14.14 -28.97 13.07
CA ARG A 8 15.40 -29.63 13.47
C ARG A 8 16.50 -29.50 12.41
N ARG A 9 16.16 -29.15 11.16
CA ARG A 9 17.13 -28.94 10.07
C ARG A 9 17.44 -27.45 9.95
N GLY A 10 18.42 -26.98 10.71
CA GLY A 10 18.97 -25.63 10.52
C GLY A 10 19.42 -25.40 9.08
N GLY A 11 19.23 -24.19 8.54
CA GLY A 11 19.68 -23.80 7.20
C GLY A 11 18.58 -23.32 6.25
N LEU A 12 18.95 -23.13 4.98
CA LEU A 12 18.09 -22.55 3.92
C LEU A 12 16.81 -23.39 3.70
N ILE A 13 16.94 -24.71 3.61
CA ILE A 13 15.83 -25.64 3.31
C ILE A 13 14.77 -25.64 4.43
N GLY A 14 15.19 -25.67 5.70
CA GLY A 14 14.26 -25.59 6.83
C GLY A 14 13.50 -24.26 6.86
N SER A 15 14.15 -23.16 6.46
CA SER A 15 13.48 -21.86 6.32
C SER A 15 12.48 -21.84 5.16
N ILE A 16 12.78 -22.48 4.03
CA ILE A 16 11.86 -22.56 2.88
C ILE A 16 10.62 -23.35 3.26
N SER A 17 10.80 -24.51 3.88
CA SER A 17 9.73 -25.39 4.37
C SER A 17 8.80 -24.69 5.36
N THR A 18 9.36 -24.06 6.40
CA THR A 18 8.56 -23.34 7.40
C THR A 18 7.77 -22.18 6.79
N THR A 19 8.37 -21.42 5.87
CA THR A 19 7.66 -20.34 5.18
C THR A 19 6.60 -20.85 4.20
N TYR A 20 6.86 -21.94 3.46
CA TYR A 20 5.87 -22.59 2.59
C TYR A 20 4.62 -22.99 3.39
N HIS A 21 4.81 -23.58 4.56
CA HIS A 21 3.71 -23.95 5.46
C HIS A 21 2.89 -22.73 5.91
N LYS A 22 3.56 -21.65 6.32
CA LYS A 22 2.89 -20.39 6.70
C LYS A 22 2.07 -19.80 5.55
N ILE A 23 2.61 -19.79 4.33
CA ILE A 23 1.91 -19.26 3.16
C ILE A 23 0.63 -20.07 2.86
N LEU A 24 0.68 -21.40 2.95
CA LEU A 24 -0.49 -22.24 2.69
C LEU A 24 -1.64 -22.01 3.68
N LEU A 25 -1.35 -21.53 4.90
CA LEU A 25 -2.36 -21.17 5.89
C LEU A 25 -3.03 -19.82 5.59
N ASN A 26 -2.41 -18.96 4.78
CA ASN A 26 -2.93 -17.65 4.42
C ASN A 26 -3.74 -17.72 3.11
N PRO A 27 -5.06 -17.48 3.11
CA PRO A 27 -5.91 -17.69 1.94
C PRO A 27 -5.48 -16.90 0.69
N SER A 28 -5.06 -15.64 0.83
CA SER A 28 -4.67 -14.80 -0.31
C SER A 28 -3.36 -15.28 -0.94
N TYR A 29 -2.38 -15.62 -0.12
CA TYR A 29 -1.06 -16.05 -0.57
C TYR A 29 -1.00 -17.52 -1.01
N LYS A 30 -1.90 -18.36 -0.50
CA LYS A 30 -2.01 -19.77 -0.89
C LYS A 30 -2.22 -19.92 -2.41
N TYR A 31 -3.18 -19.19 -2.98
CA TYR A 31 -3.45 -19.28 -4.42
C TYR A 31 -2.27 -18.77 -5.25
N LEU A 32 -1.63 -17.69 -4.81
CA LEU A 32 -0.46 -17.15 -5.47
C LEU A 32 0.71 -18.14 -5.45
N LEU A 33 0.96 -18.80 -4.32
CA LEU A 33 1.99 -19.84 -4.18
C LEU A 33 1.72 -21.03 -5.11
N LEU A 34 0.45 -21.47 -5.19
CA LEU A 34 0.06 -22.57 -6.06
C LEU A 34 0.21 -22.22 -7.54
N LEU A 35 -0.15 -21.00 -7.93
CA LEU A 35 -0.04 -20.50 -9.30
C LEU A 35 1.41 -20.28 -9.73
N LEU A 36 2.20 -19.54 -8.93
CA LEU A 36 3.60 -19.23 -9.24
C LEU A 36 4.52 -20.46 -9.17
N GLY A 37 4.09 -21.51 -8.45
CA GLY A 37 4.79 -22.78 -8.35
C GLY A 37 4.06 -23.94 -9.01
N ALA A 38 3.15 -23.69 -9.95
CA ALA A 38 2.25 -24.73 -10.48
C ALA A 38 2.97 -26.03 -10.89
N PRO A 39 4.12 -26.01 -11.60
CA PRO A 39 4.82 -27.25 -11.94
C PRO A 39 5.35 -28.01 -10.71
N VAL A 40 5.95 -27.29 -9.75
CA VAL A 40 6.51 -27.90 -8.54
C VAL A 40 5.39 -28.43 -7.64
N ASN A 41 4.34 -27.63 -7.44
CA ASN A 41 3.18 -28.01 -6.65
C ASN A 41 2.40 -29.17 -7.28
N LEU A 42 2.39 -29.31 -8.61
CA LEU A 42 1.82 -30.47 -9.29
C LEU A 42 2.59 -31.74 -8.95
N VAL A 43 3.93 -31.71 -8.99
CA VAL A 43 4.76 -32.85 -8.59
C VAL A 43 4.54 -33.20 -7.12
N VAL A 44 4.54 -32.20 -6.24
CA VAL A 44 4.24 -32.36 -4.80
C VAL A 44 2.86 -32.98 -4.62
N PHE A 45 1.86 -32.53 -5.37
CA PHE A 45 0.49 -33.03 -5.31
C PHE A 45 0.38 -34.49 -5.78
N LEU A 46 1.07 -34.86 -6.87
CA LEU A 46 1.12 -36.24 -7.35
C LEU A 46 1.76 -37.17 -6.31
N PHE A 47 2.89 -36.77 -5.74
CA PHE A 47 3.53 -37.51 -4.65
C PHE A 47 2.64 -37.59 -3.41
N TYR A 48 1.93 -36.50 -3.09
CA TYR A 48 0.97 -36.46 -1.99
C TYR A 48 -0.17 -37.47 -2.19
N LEU A 49 -0.74 -37.57 -3.39
CA LEU A 49 -1.79 -38.55 -3.70
C LEU A 49 -1.30 -40.00 -3.54
N VAL A 50 -0.07 -40.29 -4.00
CA VAL A 50 0.53 -41.62 -3.87
C VAL A 50 0.81 -41.96 -2.40
N GLN A 51 1.37 -41.03 -1.63
CA GLN A 51 1.69 -41.23 -0.21
C GLN A 51 0.43 -41.31 0.65
N ARG A 52 -0.60 -40.50 0.37
CA ARG A 52 -1.87 -40.50 1.10
C ARG A 52 -2.60 -41.84 1.03
N ARG A 53 -2.51 -42.55 -0.09
CA ARG A 53 -3.09 -43.91 -0.22
C ARG A 53 -2.43 -44.92 0.73
N LYS A 54 -1.20 -44.66 1.17
CA LYS A 54 -0.42 -45.49 2.09
C LYS A 54 -0.37 -44.91 3.52
N ASP A 55 -1.06 -43.80 3.78
CA ASP A 55 -1.00 -43.10 5.06
C ASP A 55 -1.89 -43.76 6.11
N ASP A 56 -1.39 -43.81 7.34
CA ASP A 56 -2.03 -44.38 8.53
C ASP A 56 -3.41 -43.74 8.80
N TYR A 57 -3.60 -42.48 8.36
CA TYR A 57 -4.88 -41.78 8.47
C TYR A 57 -6.02 -42.53 7.77
N THR A 58 -5.81 -43.03 6.55
CA THR A 58 -6.87 -43.68 5.78
C THR A 58 -7.26 -45.02 6.41
N ALA A 59 -6.29 -45.75 6.95
CA ALA A 59 -6.53 -46.99 7.69
C ALA A 59 -7.29 -46.73 9.00
N ALA A 60 -6.88 -45.73 9.77
CA ALA A 60 -7.57 -45.32 11.00
C ALA A 60 -8.99 -44.80 10.73
N GLU A 61 -9.17 -43.95 9.71
CA GLU A 61 -10.47 -43.41 9.31
C GLU A 61 -11.43 -44.55 8.93
N ASN A 62 -10.98 -45.52 8.13
CA ASN A 62 -11.82 -46.65 7.73
C ASN A 62 -12.22 -47.51 8.94
N ARG A 63 -11.29 -47.81 9.84
CA ARG A 63 -11.58 -48.59 11.06
C ARG A 63 -12.57 -47.87 11.97
N ILE A 64 -12.36 -46.58 12.24
CA ILE A 64 -13.27 -45.78 13.08
C ILE A 64 -14.63 -45.64 12.41
N ARG A 65 -14.67 -45.39 11.09
CA ARG A 65 -15.91 -45.30 10.33
C ARG A 65 -16.72 -46.59 10.44
N SER A 66 -16.09 -47.75 10.23
CA SER A 66 -16.74 -49.05 10.38
C SER A 66 -17.25 -49.26 11.80
N ALA A 67 -16.49 -48.88 12.83
CA ALA A 67 -16.93 -48.97 14.22
C ALA A 67 -18.12 -48.05 14.54
N MET A 68 -18.12 -46.81 14.04
CA MET A 68 -19.21 -45.85 14.23
C MET A 68 -20.50 -46.27 13.50
N LEU A 69 -20.38 -46.86 12.31
CA LEU A 69 -21.52 -47.40 11.59
C LEU A 69 -22.06 -48.66 12.29
N ALA A 70 -21.19 -49.56 12.73
CA ALA A 70 -21.58 -50.77 13.46
C ALA A 70 -22.27 -50.45 14.80
N SER A 71 -21.95 -49.33 15.44
CA SER A 71 -22.59 -48.90 16.68
C SER A 71 -23.96 -48.21 16.47
N GLY A 72 -24.44 -48.07 15.24
CA GLY A 72 -25.69 -47.36 14.94
C GLY A 72 -25.61 -45.84 15.18
N TYR A 73 -24.39 -45.27 15.18
CA TYR A 73 -24.20 -43.85 15.55
C TYR A 73 -24.83 -42.90 14.53
N LEU A 74 -24.82 -43.27 13.24
CA LEU A 74 -25.38 -42.44 12.18
C LEU A 74 -26.91 -42.35 12.30
N GLU A 75 -27.56 -43.48 12.60
CA GLU A 75 -28.99 -43.62 12.79
C GLU A 75 -29.45 -42.87 14.04
N ALA A 76 -28.70 -42.98 15.14
CA ALA A 76 -28.95 -42.21 16.35
C ALA A 76 -28.83 -40.69 16.12
N LEU A 77 -27.80 -40.27 15.38
CA LEU A 77 -27.58 -38.86 15.02
C LEU A 77 -28.69 -38.32 14.10
N GLN A 78 -29.16 -39.12 13.14
CA GLN A 78 -30.31 -38.78 12.29
C GLN A 78 -31.58 -38.62 13.11
N ALA A 79 -31.85 -39.50 14.07
CA ALA A 79 -33.02 -39.40 14.94
C ALA A 79 -32.99 -38.14 15.84
N GLU A 80 -31.83 -37.83 16.42
CA GLU A 80 -31.64 -36.63 17.23
C GLU A 80 -31.84 -35.35 16.40
N ILE A 81 -31.23 -35.27 15.22
CA ILE A 81 -31.34 -34.12 14.31
C ILE A 81 -32.77 -33.98 13.80
N ALA A 82 -33.47 -35.08 13.50
CA ALA A 82 -34.88 -35.05 13.10
C ALA A 82 -35.75 -34.42 14.18
N GLN A 83 -35.57 -34.80 15.46
CA GLN A 83 -36.28 -34.16 16.57
C GLN A 83 -35.89 -32.69 16.75
N GLN A 84 -34.62 -32.34 16.55
CA GLN A 84 -34.15 -30.96 16.64
C GLN A 84 -34.78 -30.09 15.54
N GLN A 85 -34.83 -30.56 14.29
CA GLN A 85 -35.43 -29.81 13.18
C GLN A 85 -36.95 -29.71 13.31
N LYS A 86 -37.65 -30.79 13.73
CA LYS A 86 -39.10 -30.73 14.01
C LYS A 86 -39.43 -29.64 15.04
N ARG A 87 -38.73 -29.64 16.19
CA ARG A 87 -38.89 -28.61 17.23
C ARG A 87 -38.59 -27.19 16.72
N LYS A 88 -37.57 -27.04 15.88
CA LYS A 88 -37.21 -25.75 15.28
C LYS A 88 -38.31 -25.24 14.35
N HIS A 89 -38.84 -26.06 13.45
CA HIS A 89 -39.91 -25.66 12.53
C HIS A 89 -41.22 -25.38 13.27
N GLU A 90 -41.54 -26.14 14.30
CA GLU A 90 -42.68 -25.87 15.20
C GLU A 90 -42.54 -24.51 15.90
N PHE A 91 -41.36 -24.21 16.47
CA PHE A 91 -41.08 -22.93 17.12
C PHE A 91 -41.24 -21.73 16.17
N PHE A 92 -40.78 -21.83 14.93
CA PHE A 92 -40.90 -20.78 13.91
C PHE A 92 -42.22 -20.80 13.13
N LYS A 93 -43.16 -21.71 13.45
CA LYS A 93 -44.45 -21.89 12.75
C LYS A 93 -44.31 -22.09 11.23
N GLN A 94 -43.23 -22.74 10.79
CA GLN A 94 -42.98 -23.03 9.38
C GLN A 94 -43.45 -24.44 9.02
N LYS A 95 -44.22 -24.58 7.94
CA LYS A 95 -44.61 -25.90 7.40
C LYS A 95 -43.49 -26.43 6.51
N ILE A 96 -42.94 -27.59 6.85
CA ILE A 96 -41.96 -28.32 6.03
C ILE A 96 -42.57 -29.66 5.60
N SER A 97 -42.34 -30.08 4.37
CA SER A 97 -42.75 -31.42 3.90
C SER A 97 -41.85 -32.51 4.52
N GLU A 98 -42.38 -33.71 4.72
CA GLU A 98 -41.59 -34.82 5.29
C GLU A 98 -40.36 -35.15 4.43
N GLN A 99 -40.48 -35.07 3.10
CA GLN A 99 -39.34 -35.28 2.20
C GLN A 99 -38.24 -34.23 2.36
N GLN A 100 -38.60 -32.95 2.48
CA GLN A 100 -37.63 -31.87 2.69
C GLN A 100 -36.96 -31.97 4.06
N LEU A 101 -37.73 -32.32 5.10
CA LEU A 101 -37.20 -32.56 6.44
C LEU A 101 -36.18 -33.70 6.42
N GLN A 102 -36.48 -34.80 5.73
CA GLN A 102 -35.60 -35.96 5.68
C GLN A 102 -34.30 -35.66 4.92
N GLN A 103 -34.37 -34.91 3.81
CA GLN A 103 -33.18 -34.44 3.09
C GLN A 103 -32.30 -33.51 3.94
N GLU A 104 -32.90 -32.59 4.70
CA GLU A 104 -32.15 -31.68 5.59
C GLU A 104 -31.50 -32.45 6.75
N VAL A 105 -32.23 -33.38 7.37
CA VAL A 105 -31.71 -34.27 8.42
C VAL A 105 -30.54 -35.09 7.90
N GLU A 106 -30.67 -35.71 6.73
CA GLU A 106 -29.61 -36.53 6.15
C GLU A 106 -28.36 -35.68 5.85
N ARG A 107 -28.54 -34.51 5.23
CA ARG A 107 -27.44 -33.58 4.93
C ARG A 107 -26.69 -33.15 6.19
N ILE A 108 -27.40 -32.77 7.25
CA ILE A 108 -26.80 -32.32 8.51
C ILE A 108 -26.16 -33.49 9.26
N ALA A 109 -26.82 -34.64 9.31
CA ALA A 109 -26.30 -35.84 9.96
C ALA A 109 -25.01 -36.33 9.29
N GLN A 110 -24.97 -36.38 7.95
CA GLN A 110 -23.76 -36.73 7.21
C GLN A 110 -22.63 -35.72 7.46
N ALA A 111 -22.94 -34.41 7.51
CA ALA A 111 -21.95 -33.38 7.80
C ALA A 111 -21.34 -33.54 9.21
N ARG A 112 -22.17 -33.69 10.25
CA ARG A 112 -21.73 -33.92 11.63
C ARG A 112 -21.01 -35.25 11.81
N PHE A 113 -21.50 -36.32 11.18
CA PHE A 113 -20.85 -37.63 11.21
C PHE A 113 -19.42 -37.53 10.64
N LYS A 114 -19.25 -36.82 9.52
CA LYS A 114 -17.94 -36.61 8.89
C LYS A 114 -17.01 -35.77 9.76
N GLU A 115 -17.54 -34.77 10.47
CA GLU A 115 -16.77 -33.96 11.42
C GLU A 115 -16.32 -34.78 12.63
N GLU A 116 -17.23 -35.52 13.26
CA GLU A 116 -16.92 -36.38 14.40
C GLU A 116 -15.93 -37.50 14.03
N LEU A 117 -16.14 -38.13 12.86
CA LEU A 117 -15.20 -39.11 12.31
C LEU A 117 -13.80 -38.51 12.16
N ARG A 118 -13.69 -37.30 11.61
CA ARG A 118 -12.41 -36.60 11.45
C ARG A 118 -11.75 -36.34 12.80
N ASP A 119 -12.51 -35.89 13.79
CA ASP A 119 -11.99 -35.54 15.11
C ASP A 119 -11.52 -36.77 15.89
N ARG A 120 -12.29 -37.86 15.87
CA ARG A 120 -11.89 -39.15 16.47
C ARG A 120 -10.64 -39.71 15.79
N THR A 121 -10.59 -39.67 14.47
CA THR A 121 -9.42 -40.13 13.70
C THR A 121 -8.18 -39.31 14.03
N THR A 122 -8.34 -37.98 14.15
CA THR A 122 -7.22 -37.09 14.50
C THR A 122 -6.72 -37.34 15.93
N LYS A 123 -7.63 -37.52 16.90
CA LYS A 123 -7.29 -37.86 18.28
C LYS A 123 -6.53 -39.18 18.36
N GLU A 124 -6.99 -40.21 17.66
CA GLU A 124 -6.33 -41.52 17.65
C GLU A 124 -4.90 -41.44 17.06
N LEU A 125 -4.72 -40.68 15.99
CA LEU A 125 -3.38 -40.51 15.41
C LEU A 125 -2.45 -39.77 16.36
N LEU A 126 -2.92 -38.72 17.03
CA LEU A 126 -2.14 -37.97 18.02
C LEU A 126 -1.68 -38.86 19.19
N LEU A 127 -2.56 -39.75 19.68
CA LEU A 127 -2.22 -40.72 20.74
C LEU A 127 -1.13 -41.69 20.31
N ASN A 128 -1.14 -42.10 19.03
CA ASN A 128 -0.12 -42.96 18.45
C ASN A 128 1.12 -42.21 17.93
N ASN A 129 1.25 -40.92 18.27
CA ASN A 129 2.32 -40.03 17.83
C ASN A 129 2.45 -39.91 16.28
N LYS A 130 1.36 -40.20 15.57
CA LYS A 130 1.22 -40.12 14.12
C LYS A 130 0.43 -38.86 13.76
N LYS A 131 0.63 -38.34 12.55
CA LYS A 131 -0.09 -37.15 12.06
C LYS A 131 -0.59 -37.40 10.64
N ARG A 132 -1.72 -36.79 10.31
CA ARG A 132 -2.24 -36.79 8.94
C ARG A 132 -1.22 -36.16 8.01
N LEU A 133 -0.86 -36.83 6.93
CA LEU A 133 0.01 -36.26 5.91
C LEU A 133 -0.69 -35.09 5.22
N THR A 134 -0.02 -33.94 5.18
CA THR A 134 -0.46 -32.76 4.42
C THR A 134 0.39 -32.57 3.16
N MET A 135 -0.10 -31.74 2.24
CA MET A 135 0.67 -31.33 1.06
C MET A 135 1.98 -30.63 1.46
N ALA A 136 1.95 -29.85 2.56
CA ALA A 136 3.14 -29.20 3.10
C ALA A 136 4.17 -30.22 3.62
N ASP A 137 3.72 -31.26 4.34
CA ASP A 137 4.63 -32.32 4.80
C ASP A 137 5.26 -33.08 3.62
N THR A 138 4.53 -33.23 2.52
CA THR A 138 5.05 -33.84 1.29
C THR A 138 6.09 -32.94 0.62
N PHE A 139 5.83 -31.63 0.57
CA PHE A 139 6.81 -30.65 0.09
C PHE A 139 8.09 -30.68 0.95
N ASP A 140 7.96 -30.73 2.27
CA ASP A 140 9.08 -30.77 3.22
C ASP A 140 9.99 -31.99 2.99
N ARG A 141 9.40 -33.14 2.66
CA ARG A 141 10.14 -34.36 2.32
C ARG A 141 10.84 -34.27 0.97
N LEU A 142 10.20 -33.66 -0.03
CA LEU A 142 10.76 -33.52 -1.37
C LEU A 142 11.87 -32.47 -1.42
N ILE A 143 11.66 -31.30 -0.81
CA ILE A 143 12.63 -30.19 -0.80
C ILE A 143 13.92 -30.53 -0.05
N ALA A 144 13.85 -31.50 0.86
CA ALA A 144 15.00 -32.06 1.55
C ALA A 144 15.96 -32.83 0.62
N ASN A 145 15.48 -33.32 -0.53
CA ASN A 145 16.30 -34.02 -1.50
C ASN A 145 17.06 -32.99 -2.37
N PRO A 146 18.41 -32.98 -2.39
CA PRO A 146 19.19 -32.02 -3.17
C PRO A 146 18.84 -32.00 -4.66
N LEU A 147 18.57 -33.16 -5.25
CA LEU A 147 18.21 -33.26 -6.68
C LEU A 147 16.87 -32.60 -6.96
N PHE A 148 15.86 -32.87 -6.12
CA PHE A 148 14.55 -32.23 -6.26
C PHE A 148 14.64 -30.72 -6.07
N PHE A 149 15.42 -30.24 -5.09
CA PHE A 149 15.63 -28.81 -4.90
C PHE A 149 16.22 -28.13 -6.14
N ILE A 150 17.27 -28.72 -6.73
CA ILE A 150 17.91 -28.17 -7.95
C ILE A 150 16.95 -28.20 -9.14
N ILE A 151 16.28 -29.33 -9.38
CA ILE A 151 15.36 -29.49 -10.52
C ILE A 151 14.15 -28.56 -10.38
N SER A 152 13.69 -28.31 -9.15
CA SER A 152 12.54 -27.44 -8.90
C SER A 152 12.86 -25.94 -8.98
N LEU A 153 14.13 -25.52 -8.90
CA LEU A 153 14.51 -24.10 -8.87
C LEU A 153 14.04 -23.32 -10.11
N ILE A 154 14.23 -23.88 -11.31
CA ILE A 154 13.83 -23.24 -12.56
C ILE A 154 12.31 -23.18 -12.72
N PRO A 155 11.58 -24.31 -12.69
CA PRO A 155 10.12 -24.30 -12.86
C PRO A 155 9.37 -23.71 -11.66
N GLY A 156 10.03 -23.58 -10.50
CA GLY A 156 9.51 -22.98 -9.29
C GLY A 156 10.11 -21.62 -8.95
N LEU A 157 10.83 -20.96 -9.88
CA LEU A 157 11.59 -19.73 -9.57
C LEU A 157 10.72 -18.67 -8.90
N LEU A 158 9.54 -18.39 -9.46
CA LEU A 158 8.60 -17.40 -8.92
C LEU A 158 8.04 -17.82 -7.56
N MET A 159 7.82 -19.12 -7.35
CA MET A 159 7.43 -19.68 -6.05
C MET A 159 8.53 -19.46 -5.00
N TYR A 160 9.79 -19.75 -5.34
CA TYR A 160 10.91 -19.53 -4.42
C TYR A 160 11.16 -18.06 -4.14
N ILE A 161 10.97 -17.17 -5.13
CA ILE A 161 10.97 -15.72 -4.92
C ILE A 161 9.87 -15.37 -3.93
N LEU A 162 8.63 -15.83 -4.12
CA LEU A 162 7.53 -15.57 -3.19
C LEU A 162 7.86 -16.06 -1.76
N ILE A 163 8.38 -17.27 -1.62
CA ILE A 163 8.80 -17.85 -0.33
C ILE A 163 9.91 -16.98 0.30
N PHE A 164 10.89 -16.53 -0.48
CA PHE A 164 11.95 -15.65 -0.01
C PHE A 164 11.41 -14.29 0.46
N LEU A 165 10.50 -13.68 -0.30
CA LEU A 165 9.88 -12.41 0.07
C LEU A 165 9.02 -12.54 1.34
N TYR A 166 8.25 -13.61 1.45
CA TYR A 166 7.39 -13.89 2.61
C TYR A 166 8.20 -14.25 3.87
N ARG A 167 9.45 -14.69 3.73
CA ARG A 167 10.31 -15.07 4.85
C ARG A 167 10.56 -13.93 5.82
N SER A 168 10.74 -12.70 5.31
CA SER A 168 10.97 -11.51 6.14
C SER A 168 9.70 -10.66 6.18
N PRO A 169 9.09 -10.43 7.36
CA PRO A 169 7.91 -9.58 7.47
C PRO A 169 8.10 -8.17 6.89
N TYR A 170 9.30 -7.61 7.06
CA TYR A 170 9.64 -6.28 6.53
C TYR A 170 9.76 -6.29 5.00
N LEU A 171 10.39 -7.33 4.44
CA LEU A 171 10.53 -7.45 2.99
C LEU A 171 9.17 -7.66 2.32
N LYS A 172 8.33 -8.55 2.89
CA LYS A 172 6.94 -8.75 2.47
C LYS A 172 6.18 -7.43 2.47
N TYR A 173 6.24 -6.68 3.57
CA TYR A 173 5.55 -5.39 3.69
C TYR A 173 6.01 -4.40 2.61
N ILE A 174 7.31 -4.26 2.37
CA ILE A 174 7.85 -3.36 1.34
C ILE A 174 7.40 -3.78 -0.06
N VAL A 175 7.46 -5.07 -0.39
CA VAL A 175 7.03 -5.58 -1.69
C VAL A 175 5.53 -5.39 -1.90
N GLU A 176 4.69 -5.66 -0.89
CA GLU A 176 3.25 -5.38 -0.96
C GLU A 176 2.99 -3.90 -1.27
N ARG A 177 3.72 -2.99 -0.61
CA ARG A 177 3.63 -1.55 -0.86
C ARG A 177 4.07 -1.17 -2.28
N LEU A 178 5.20 -1.70 -2.75
CA LEU A 178 5.69 -1.47 -4.12
C LEU A 178 4.72 -2.03 -5.18
N ALA A 179 4.13 -3.19 -4.94
CA ALA A 179 3.13 -3.77 -5.84
C ALA A 179 1.87 -2.88 -5.92
N MET A 180 1.39 -2.37 -4.78
CA MET A 180 0.29 -1.40 -4.76
C MET A 180 0.67 -0.10 -5.47
N THR A 181 1.90 0.39 -5.30
CA THR A 181 2.43 1.56 -6.03
C THR A 181 2.37 1.36 -7.54
N ILE A 182 2.79 0.20 -8.05
CA ILE A 182 2.72 -0.11 -9.48
C ILE A 182 1.27 -0.07 -9.97
N LEU A 183 0.31 -0.63 -9.21
CA LEU A 183 -1.11 -0.56 -9.55
C LEU A 183 -1.65 0.87 -9.56
N VAL A 184 -1.22 1.71 -8.62
CA VAL A 184 -1.60 3.13 -8.59
C VAL A 184 -1.06 3.87 -9.80
N ILE A 185 0.23 3.71 -10.13
CA ILE A 185 0.85 4.34 -11.31
C ILE A 185 0.15 3.91 -12.59
N PHE A 186 -0.12 2.60 -12.73
CA PHE A 186 -0.88 2.06 -13.86
C PHE A 186 -2.28 2.66 -13.94
N GLY A 187 -3.01 2.69 -12.82
CA GLY A 187 -4.35 3.27 -12.75
C GLY A 187 -4.37 4.75 -13.12
N VAL A 188 -3.40 5.54 -12.62
CA VAL A 188 -3.25 6.96 -12.97
C VAL A 188 -2.91 7.12 -14.45
N ALA A 189 -1.99 6.33 -15.00
CA ALA A 189 -1.63 6.38 -16.42
C ALA A 189 -2.85 6.09 -17.31
N VAL A 190 -3.62 5.03 -17.02
CA VAL A 190 -4.85 4.71 -17.76
C VAL A 190 -5.87 5.83 -17.65
N LEU A 191 -6.11 6.34 -16.44
CA LEU A 191 -7.11 7.38 -16.20
C LEU A 191 -6.76 8.68 -16.93
N VAL A 192 -5.52 9.16 -16.76
CA VAL A 192 -5.08 10.42 -17.38
C VAL A 192 -5.04 10.28 -18.90
N PHE A 193 -4.57 9.15 -19.42
CA PHE A 193 -4.58 8.87 -20.86
C PHE A 193 -6.01 8.91 -21.39
N THR A 194 -6.95 8.27 -20.70
CA THR A 194 -8.36 8.24 -21.11
C THR A 194 -8.99 9.61 -21.11
N ILE A 195 -8.70 10.44 -20.09
CA ILE A 195 -9.18 11.83 -20.04
C ILE A 195 -8.62 12.63 -21.23
N LEU A 196 -7.34 12.49 -21.54
CA LEU A 196 -6.70 13.20 -22.66
C LEU A 196 -7.21 12.69 -24.01
N TYR A 197 -7.43 11.39 -24.17
CA TYR A 197 -7.96 10.77 -25.38
C TYR A 197 -9.42 11.17 -25.66
N LEU A 198 -10.27 11.24 -24.63
CA LEU A 198 -11.67 11.68 -24.74
C LEU A 198 -11.81 13.20 -24.80
N SER A 199 -10.73 13.93 -24.57
CA SER A 199 -10.74 15.39 -24.58
C SER A 199 -11.12 15.90 -25.97
N PRO A 200 -11.95 16.95 -26.10
CA PRO A 200 -12.34 17.51 -27.39
C PRO A 200 -11.18 18.19 -28.14
N PHE A 201 -9.98 18.26 -27.54
CA PHE A 201 -8.80 18.86 -28.18
C PHE A 201 -8.26 17.97 -29.29
N ASN A 202 -8.13 18.52 -30.50
CA ASN A 202 -7.35 17.90 -31.57
C ASN A 202 -5.88 18.32 -31.41
N PRO A 203 -4.96 17.41 -31.03
CA PRO A 203 -3.57 17.76 -30.77
C PRO A 203 -2.88 18.37 -32.00
N ALA A 204 -3.13 17.80 -33.18
CA ALA A 204 -2.56 18.28 -34.43
C ALA A 204 -3.01 19.72 -34.73
N ALA A 205 -4.30 20.02 -34.57
CA ALA A 205 -4.83 21.37 -34.81
C ALA A 205 -4.28 22.40 -33.82
N ASN A 206 -4.14 22.02 -32.53
CA ASN A 206 -3.59 22.91 -31.50
C ASN A 206 -2.11 23.23 -31.73
N ILE A 207 -1.33 22.28 -32.26
CA ILE A 207 0.11 22.43 -32.42
C ILE A 207 0.48 23.05 -33.77
N LEU A 208 -0.21 22.66 -34.84
CA LEU A 208 0.01 23.21 -36.18
C LEU A 208 -0.68 24.57 -36.38
N GLY A 209 -1.66 24.91 -35.53
CA GLY A 209 -2.43 26.14 -35.58
C GLY A 209 -3.69 26.04 -36.45
N GLU A 210 -4.55 27.06 -36.35
CA GLU A 210 -5.86 27.10 -37.02
C GLU A 210 -5.78 27.12 -38.57
N THR A 211 -4.63 27.49 -39.13
CA THR A 211 -4.40 27.54 -40.59
C THR A 211 -3.90 26.22 -41.18
N ALA A 212 -3.73 25.18 -40.36
CA ALA A 212 -3.24 23.88 -40.81
C ALA A 212 -4.19 23.20 -41.80
N THR A 213 -3.65 22.76 -42.94
CA THR A 213 -4.41 22.02 -43.94
C THR A 213 -4.81 20.61 -43.42
N PRO A 214 -5.92 20.03 -43.89
CA PRO A 214 -6.31 18.66 -43.54
C PRO A 214 -5.20 17.63 -43.80
N GLU A 215 -4.41 17.81 -44.86
CA GLU A 215 -3.29 16.95 -45.21
C GLU A 215 -2.16 17.03 -44.18
N GLN A 216 -1.84 18.23 -43.69
CA GLN A 216 -0.85 18.43 -42.62
C GLN A 216 -1.29 17.79 -41.30
N ILE A 217 -2.58 17.93 -40.96
CA ILE A 217 -3.18 17.30 -39.78
C ILE A 217 -3.11 15.76 -39.88
N ALA A 218 -3.48 15.19 -41.02
CA ALA A 218 -3.42 13.75 -41.25
C ALA A 218 -1.97 13.21 -41.19
N ALA A 219 -1.01 13.94 -41.77
CA ALA A 219 0.40 13.59 -41.71
C ALA A 219 0.94 13.61 -40.26
N PHE A 220 0.58 14.63 -39.49
CA PHE A 220 0.95 14.74 -38.07
C PHE A 220 0.38 13.58 -37.25
N ASN A 221 -0.92 13.29 -37.42
CA ASN A 221 -1.57 12.21 -36.70
C ASN A 221 -0.92 10.86 -36.98
N LYS A 222 -0.60 10.59 -38.25
CA LYS A 222 0.10 9.37 -38.67
C LYS A 222 1.52 9.27 -38.12
N MET A 223 2.25 10.38 -38.07
CA MET A 223 3.61 10.43 -37.52
C MET A 223 3.65 10.14 -36.02
N HIS A 224 2.66 10.65 -35.27
CA HIS A 224 2.58 10.50 -33.82
C HIS A 224 1.68 9.33 -33.35
N GLY A 225 1.12 8.56 -34.29
CA GLY A 225 0.23 7.43 -34.00
C GLY A 225 -1.11 7.83 -33.36
N LEU A 226 -1.55 9.07 -33.55
CA LEU A 226 -2.82 9.61 -33.04
C LEU A 226 -4.03 9.07 -33.82
N ASP A 227 -3.79 8.50 -35.00
CA ASP A 227 -4.77 7.82 -35.85
C ASP A 227 -5.04 6.36 -35.41
N GLN A 228 -4.27 5.84 -34.46
CA GLN A 228 -4.40 4.47 -33.97
C GLN A 228 -5.58 4.31 -33.00
N GLY A 229 -6.10 3.09 -32.85
CA GLY A 229 -7.15 2.79 -31.88
C GLY A 229 -6.71 3.04 -30.43
N TYR A 230 -7.69 3.32 -29.57
CA TYR A 230 -7.49 3.60 -28.14
C TYR A 230 -6.55 2.60 -27.44
N LEU A 231 -6.77 1.29 -27.62
CA LEU A 231 -5.99 0.25 -26.95
C LEU A 231 -4.52 0.26 -27.38
N THR A 232 -4.25 0.55 -28.66
CA THR A 232 -2.88 0.61 -29.19
C THR A 232 -2.14 1.81 -28.63
N GLN A 233 -2.77 2.99 -28.63
CA GLN A 233 -2.19 4.20 -28.04
C GLN A 233 -1.95 4.03 -26.55
N LEU A 234 -2.92 3.48 -25.80
CA LEU A 234 -2.78 3.22 -24.37
C LEU A 234 -1.62 2.24 -24.09
N TRP A 235 -1.53 1.15 -24.84
CA TRP A 235 -0.46 0.17 -24.69
C TRP A 235 0.92 0.79 -24.97
N ASN A 236 1.04 1.61 -26.02
CA ASN A 236 2.28 2.31 -26.34
C ASN A 236 2.69 3.28 -25.23
N ASN A 237 1.74 4.02 -24.64
CA ASN A 237 1.99 4.89 -23.50
C ASN A 237 2.45 4.11 -22.26
N ILE A 238 1.75 3.03 -21.90
CA ILE A 238 2.13 2.17 -20.75
C ILE A 238 3.52 1.56 -20.98
N LYS A 239 3.81 1.10 -22.20
CA LYS A 239 5.12 0.56 -22.58
C LYS A 239 6.20 1.63 -22.41
N GLY A 240 6.00 2.85 -22.90
CA GLY A 240 6.93 3.96 -22.73
C GLY A 240 7.26 4.23 -21.25
N ILE A 241 6.22 4.31 -20.41
CA ILE A 241 6.37 4.47 -18.96
C ILE A 241 7.22 3.34 -18.35
N ALA A 242 6.98 2.09 -18.74
CA ALA A 242 7.72 0.93 -18.23
C ALA A 242 9.21 0.94 -18.60
N TYR A 243 9.57 1.53 -19.76
CA TYR A 243 10.96 1.71 -20.19
C TYR A 243 11.58 3.05 -19.77
N PHE A 244 10.84 3.90 -19.04
CA PHE A 244 11.21 5.28 -18.72
C PHE A 244 11.44 6.17 -19.97
N ASP A 245 10.83 5.79 -21.09
CA ASP A 245 10.80 6.56 -22.34
C ASP A 245 9.42 7.20 -22.49
N LEU A 246 9.30 8.46 -22.06
CA LEU A 246 8.07 9.23 -22.16
C LEU A 246 7.91 9.90 -23.54
N GLY A 247 8.83 9.63 -24.47
CA GLY A 247 8.84 10.21 -25.80
C GLY A 247 9.18 11.69 -25.80
N LYS A 248 8.73 12.36 -26.86
CA LYS A 248 9.03 13.76 -27.13
C LYS A 248 7.78 14.61 -27.12
N SER A 249 7.96 15.85 -26.67
CA SER A 249 6.96 16.91 -26.79
C SER A 249 6.60 17.14 -28.26
N PHE A 250 5.31 17.26 -28.54
CA PHE A 250 4.84 17.55 -29.88
C PHE A 250 5.14 18.98 -30.32
N SER A 251 5.12 19.94 -29.39
CA SER A 251 5.32 21.37 -29.66
C SER A 251 6.79 21.77 -29.82
N GLY A 252 7.71 21.09 -29.12
CA GLY A 252 9.11 21.52 -29.03
C GLY A 252 10.14 20.44 -29.35
N ASN A 253 9.72 19.21 -29.70
CA ASN A 253 10.58 18.05 -29.91
C ASN A 253 11.56 17.77 -28.74
N GLU A 254 11.28 18.33 -27.57
CA GLU A 254 12.07 18.13 -26.37
C GLU A 254 11.83 16.72 -25.82
N ASP A 255 12.90 16.11 -25.31
CA ASP A 255 12.81 14.83 -24.61
C ASP A 255 12.19 15.04 -23.22
N ILE A 256 11.04 14.41 -22.99
CA ILE A 256 10.21 14.67 -21.81
C ILE A 256 10.88 14.13 -20.55
N THR A 257 11.48 12.94 -20.63
CA THR A 257 12.21 12.33 -19.51
C THR A 257 13.36 13.24 -19.05
N ASN A 258 14.14 13.77 -19.98
CA ASN A 258 15.24 14.70 -19.68
C ASN A 258 14.76 16.06 -19.17
N SER A 259 13.65 16.59 -19.70
CA SER A 259 13.06 17.84 -19.19
C SER A 259 12.56 17.67 -17.76
N ILE A 260 11.89 16.56 -17.43
CA ILE A 260 11.48 16.21 -16.06
C ILE A 260 12.69 16.04 -15.14
N ALA A 261 13.71 15.28 -15.56
CA ALA A 261 14.90 15.00 -14.76
C ALA A 261 15.66 16.28 -14.37
N ARG A 262 15.71 17.30 -15.24
CA ARG A 262 16.34 18.61 -14.94
C ARG A 262 15.54 19.46 -13.97
N LYS A 263 14.20 19.36 -14.02
CA LYS A 263 13.28 20.16 -13.21
C LYS A 263 13.05 19.57 -11.82
N PHE A 264 13.15 18.24 -11.69
CA PHE A 264 12.94 17.54 -10.43
C PHE A 264 13.79 18.07 -9.26
N PRO A 265 15.12 18.25 -9.38
CA PRO A 265 15.94 18.73 -8.27
C PRO A 265 15.51 20.11 -7.74
N ILE A 266 14.96 20.96 -8.61
CA ILE A 266 14.49 22.31 -8.24
C ILE A 266 13.24 22.18 -7.35
N THR A 267 12.23 21.44 -7.81
CA THR A 267 11.01 21.17 -7.02
C THR A 267 11.34 20.44 -5.73
N LEU A 268 12.26 19.47 -5.75
CA LEU A 268 12.71 18.73 -4.57
C LEU A 268 13.39 19.66 -3.56
N THR A 269 14.33 20.49 -3.98
CA THR A 269 15.06 21.43 -3.11
C THR A 269 14.09 22.38 -2.42
N LEU A 270 13.19 22.99 -3.18
CA LEU A 270 12.16 23.87 -2.67
C LEU A 270 11.27 23.18 -1.64
N THR A 271 10.85 21.94 -1.95
CA THR A 271 9.95 21.16 -1.11
C THR A 271 10.63 20.73 0.20
N VAL A 272 11.87 20.25 0.14
CA VAL A 272 12.65 19.83 1.32
C VAL A 272 12.95 21.00 2.25
N ILE A 273 13.37 22.14 1.72
CA ILE A 273 13.67 23.33 2.56
C ILE A 273 12.39 23.83 3.24
N SER A 274 11.29 23.92 2.49
CA SER A 274 9.97 24.28 3.03
C SER A 274 9.53 23.31 4.12
N LEU A 275 9.74 22.01 3.91
CA LEU A 275 9.42 20.98 4.89
C LEU A 275 10.21 21.13 6.18
N ILE A 276 11.53 21.31 6.08
CA ILE A 276 12.41 21.44 7.25
C ILE A 276 12.00 22.64 8.10
N ILE A 277 11.81 23.80 7.47
CA ILE A 277 11.41 25.03 8.16
C ILE A 277 10.02 24.85 8.78
N ALA A 278 9.07 24.27 8.04
CA ALA A 278 7.74 24.05 8.55
C ALA A 278 7.72 23.12 9.76
N ILE A 279 8.46 22.01 9.74
CA ILE A 279 8.58 21.09 10.89
C ILE A 279 9.22 21.80 12.08
N ALA A 280 10.31 22.55 11.84
CA ALA A 280 11.04 23.26 12.89
C ALA A 280 10.16 24.27 13.63
N ILE A 281 9.17 24.86 12.95
CA ILE A 281 8.21 25.81 13.54
C ILE A 281 6.98 25.08 14.09
N ALA A 282 6.42 24.15 13.32
CA ALA A 282 5.15 23.50 13.64
C ALA A 282 5.22 22.58 14.86
N LEU A 283 6.31 21.82 15.02
CA LEU A 283 6.42 20.88 16.14
C LEU A 283 6.48 21.63 17.48
N PRO A 284 7.35 22.65 17.69
CA PRO A 284 7.34 23.44 18.92
C PRO A 284 5.99 24.10 19.18
N ILE A 285 5.39 24.73 18.16
CA ILE A 285 4.07 25.37 18.29
C ILE A 285 3.02 24.36 18.76
N GLY A 286 2.91 23.22 18.09
CA GLY A 286 1.92 22.20 18.42
C GLY A 286 2.14 21.60 19.81
N ILE A 287 3.38 21.31 20.20
CA ILE A 287 3.73 20.76 21.52
C ILE A 287 3.43 21.79 22.62
N ILE A 288 3.83 23.06 22.43
CA ILE A 288 3.57 24.13 23.41
C ILE A 288 2.06 24.31 23.61
N SER A 289 1.29 24.41 22.51
CA SER A 289 -0.18 24.51 22.54
C SER A 289 -0.84 23.32 23.24
N ALA A 290 -0.34 22.09 23.03
CA ALA A 290 -0.89 20.88 23.65
C ALA A 290 -0.60 20.79 25.16
N THR A 291 0.55 21.29 25.62
CA THR A 291 0.92 21.23 27.05
C THR A 291 0.21 22.29 27.89
N ARG A 292 -0.34 23.33 27.25
CA ARG A 292 -1.08 24.41 27.89
C ARG A 292 -2.39 24.67 27.14
N PRO A 293 -3.32 23.69 27.10
CA PRO A 293 -4.56 23.83 26.35
C PRO A 293 -5.38 25.02 26.90
N ASN A 294 -6.06 25.73 26.02
CA ASN A 294 -6.88 26.91 26.33
C ASN A 294 -6.09 28.09 26.94
N SER A 295 -4.77 28.11 26.78
CA SER A 295 -3.93 29.25 27.15
C SER A 295 -3.87 30.29 26.04
N PHE A 296 -3.38 31.50 26.36
CA PHE A 296 -3.11 32.54 25.37
C PHE A 296 -2.24 32.02 24.20
N PHE A 297 -1.16 31.30 24.50
CA PHE A 297 -0.28 30.73 23.46
C PHE A 297 -1.02 29.73 22.57
N ASP A 298 -1.90 28.91 23.15
CA ASP A 298 -2.71 27.97 22.40
C ASP A 298 -3.65 28.70 21.42
N TYR A 299 -4.45 29.64 21.91
CA TYR A 299 -5.36 30.43 21.08
C TYR A 299 -4.61 31.22 20.00
N THR A 300 -3.53 31.92 20.33
CA THR A 300 -2.77 32.72 19.37
C THR A 300 -2.16 31.86 18.28
N PHE A 301 -1.47 30.78 18.64
CA PHE A 301 -0.83 29.93 17.64
C PHE A 301 -1.85 29.20 16.77
N MET A 302 -2.95 28.71 17.34
CA MET A 302 -3.98 28.03 16.55
C MET A 302 -4.75 29.01 15.65
N PHE A 303 -4.97 30.24 16.10
CA PHE A 303 -5.55 31.30 15.29
C PHE A 303 -4.64 31.67 14.10
N VAL A 304 -3.34 31.87 14.33
CA VAL A 304 -2.36 32.13 13.27
C VAL A 304 -2.26 30.95 12.30
N ALA A 305 -2.25 29.71 12.80
CA ALA A 305 -2.26 28.52 11.96
C ALA A 305 -3.53 28.44 11.09
N LEU A 306 -4.70 28.77 11.66
CA LEU A 306 -5.97 28.80 10.91
C LEU A 306 -5.94 29.83 9.79
N ILE A 307 -5.39 31.02 10.04
CA ILE A 307 -5.19 32.05 9.01
C ILE A 307 -4.27 31.50 7.91
N GLY A 308 -3.12 30.92 8.29
CA GLY A 308 -2.15 30.37 7.34
C GLY A 308 -2.72 29.30 6.40
N LEU A 309 -3.70 28.52 6.86
CA LEU A 309 -4.40 27.52 6.03
C LEU A 309 -5.49 28.11 5.14
N SER A 310 -6.08 29.22 5.56
CA SER A 310 -7.18 29.85 4.86
C SER A 310 -6.69 30.75 3.73
N ILE A 311 -5.42 31.13 3.74
CA ILE A 311 -4.80 31.96 2.71
C ILE A 311 -4.46 31.12 1.46
N PRO A 312 -4.95 31.48 0.26
CA PRO A 312 -4.50 30.85 -0.97
C PRO A 312 -3.02 31.11 -1.27
N ASN A 313 -2.29 30.07 -1.68
CA ASN A 313 -0.84 30.14 -1.94
C ASN A 313 -0.46 31.22 -2.97
N PHE A 314 -1.23 31.35 -4.07
CA PHE A 314 -0.93 32.37 -5.09
C PHE A 314 -1.04 33.78 -4.52
N TRP A 315 -2.09 34.04 -3.73
CA TRP A 315 -2.34 35.34 -3.13
C TRP A 315 -1.25 35.67 -2.12
N GLN A 316 -0.85 34.69 -1.30
CA GLN A 316 0.27 34.85 -0.38
C GLN A 316 1.55 35.22 -1.14
N GLY A 317 1.87 34.50 -2.22
CA GLY A 317 3.05 34.76 -3.03
C GLY A 317 3.04 36.17 -3.63
N LEU A 318 1.92 36.61 -4.20
CA LEU A 318 1.79 37.96 -4.77
C LEU A 318 1.92 39.05 -3.69
N ILE A 319 1.35 38.85 -2.51
CA ILE A 319 1.48 39.79 -1.38
C ILE A 319 2.93 39.85 -0.88
N LEU A 320 3.63 38.71 -0.82
CA LEU A 320 5.05 38.69 -0.45
C LEU A 320 5.90 39.44 -1.49
N ILE A 321 5.69 39.20 -2.79
CA ILE A 321 6.39 39.93 -3.87
C ILE A 321 6.13 41.43 -3.76
N LEU A 322 4.87 41.85 -3.61
CA LEU A 322 4.51 43.27 -3.53
C LEU A 322 5.21 43.98 -2.36
N ASN A 323 5.22 43.37 -1.18
CA ASN A 323 5.78 44.01 0.01
C ASN A 323 7.30 43.88 0.08
N PHE A 324 7.85 42.67 -0.08
CA PHE A 324 9.26 42.40 0.15
C PHE A 324 10.15 42.65 -1.06
N SER A 325 9.60 42.54 -2.28
CA SER A 325 10.38 42.79 -3.50
C SER A 325 10.15 44.19 -4.06
N ILE A 326 8.89 44.62 -4.18
CA ILE A 326 8.59 45.90 -4.84
C ILE A 326 8.71 47.07 -3.86
N LYS A 327 8.03 47.03 -2.71
CA LYS A 327 8.03 48.14 -1.74
C LYS A 327 9.32 48.23 -0.93
N LEU A 328 9.73 47.12 -0.30
CA LEU A 328 10.89 47.08 0.60
C LEU A 328 12.21 46.78 -0.12
N GLN A 329 12.16 46.12 -1.29
CA GLN A 329 13.35 45.73 -2.07
C GLN A 329 14.35 44.84 -1.29
N TRP A 330 13.86 44.08 -0.31
CA TRP A 330 14.68 43.17 0.50
C TRP A 330 14.95 41.84 -0.20
N LEU A 331 13.99 41.34 -0.98
CA LEU A 331 14.03 40.00 -1.58
C LEU A 331 13.73 40.07 -3.08
N PRO A 332 14.35 39.23 -3.92
CA PRO A 332 14.07 39.22 -5.36
C PRO A 332 12.73 38.54 -5.66
N ALA A 333 11.96 39.09 -6.61
CA ALA A 333 10.64 38.57 -6.98
C ALA A 333 10.70 37.23 -7.75
N THR A 334 11.79 37.00 -8.46
CA THR A 334 11.99 35.82 -9.31
C THR A 334 13.05 34.91 -8.70
N PHE A 335 12.83 33.61 -8.81
CA PHE A 335 13.79 32.61 -8.39
C PHE A 335 15.07 32.65 -9.24
N ASN A 336 16.22 32.61 -8.57
CA ASN A 336 17.53 32.47 -9.17
C ASN A 336 18.35 31.46 -8.35
N PRO A 337 18.78 30.32 -8.93
CA PRO A 337 19.60 29.32 -8.24
C PRO A 337 20.88 29.86 -7.60
N GLU A 338 21.47 30.92 -8.16
CA GLU A 338 22.71 31.53 -7.66
C GLU A 338 22.47 32.47 -6.47
N ASN A 339 21.21 32.88 -6.25
CA ASN A 339 20.84 33.79 -5.18
C ASN A 339 19.90 33.10 -4.18
N TRP A 340 20.45 32.70 -3.04
CA TRP A 340 19.69 32.02 -1.97
C TRP A 340 18.52 32.87 -1.42
N LEU A 341 18.59 34.20 -1.49
CA LEU A 341 17.48 35.06 -1.04
C LEU A 341 16.21 34.85 -1.88
N SER A 342 16.36 34.41 -3.13
CA SER A 342 15.25 34.15 -4.03
C SER A 342 14.39 32.95 -3.64
N ILE A 343 14.90 32.08 -2.77
CA ILE A 343 14.16 30.91 -2.29
C ILE A 343 13.25 31.24 -1.10
N VAL A 344 13.53 32.34 -0.39
CA VAL A 344 12.89 32.67 0.90
C VAL A 344 11.38 32.82 0.76
N MET A 345 10.91 33.65 -0.19
CA MET A 345 9.47 33.85 -0.38
C MET A 345 8.75 32.57 -0.86
N PRO A 346 9.23 31.83 -1.89
CA PRO A 346 8.66 30.54 -2.28
C PRO A 346 8.54 29.54 -1.12
N VAL A 347 9.60 29.45 -0.29
CA VAL A 347 9.66 28.55 0.86
C VAL A 347 8.65 28.94 1.94
N ILE A 348 8.46 30.23 2.19
CA ILE A 348 7.45 30.71 3.14
C ILE A 348 6.06 30.38 2.63
N VAL A 349 5.77 30.59 1.35
CA VAL A 349 4.45 30.27 0.76
C VAL A 349 4.13 28.79 0.92
N LEU A 350 5.06 27.91 0.55
CA LEU A 350 4.85 26.46 0.67
C LEU A 350 4.86 25.98 2.12
N GLY A 351 5.74 26.54 2.93
CA GLY A 351 5.89 26.21 4.33
C GLY A 351 4.70 26.64 5.18
N THR A 352 3.95 27.68 4.82
CA THR A 352 2.86 28.23 5.64
C THR A 352 1.74 27.21 5.85
N GLY A 353 1.17 26.67 4.77
CA GLY A 353 0.10 25.67 4.85
C GLY A 353 0.56 24.37 5.51
N LEU A 354 1.80 23.95 5.24
CA LEU A 354 2.41 22.79 5.87
C LEU A 354 2.58 23.00 7.39
N THR A 355 3.14 24.14 7.80
CA THR A 355 3.38 24.50 9.20
C THR A 355 2.07 24.43 9.98
N ALA A 356 1.02 25.05 9.45
CA ALA A 356 -0.27 25.11 10.11
C ALA A 356 -0.96 23.74 10.21
N SER A 357 -0.92 22.92 9.16
CA SER A 357 -1.46 21.54 9.21
C SER A 357 -0.70 20.67 10.21
N VAL A 358 0.64 20.71 10.17
CA VAL A 358 1.48 19.93 11.08
C VAL A 358 1.35 20.42 12.53
N ALA A 359 1.25 21.73 12.76
CA ALA A 359 1.08 22.29 14.11
C ALA A 359 -0.25 21.86 14.74
N ARG A 360 -1.35 21.90 13.97
CA ARG A 360 -2.66 21.43 14.43
C ARG A 360 -2.66 19.94 14.73
N MET A 361 -2.11 19.11 13.84
CA MET A 361 -2.01 17.67 14.08
C MET A 361 -1.13 17.38 15.29
N THR A 362 0.01 18.05 15.41
CA THR A 362 0.92 17.92 16.56
C THR A 362 0.22 18.30 17.85
N ARG A 363 -0.54 19.40 17.86
CA ARG A 363 -1.33 19.80 19.01
C ARG A 363 -2.36 18.73 19.38
N SER A 364 -3.18 18.31 18.42
CA SER A 364 -4.27 17.35 18.65
C SER A 364 -3.74 16.03 19.19
N SER A 365 -2.75 15.43 18.52
CA SER A 365 -2.21 14.13 18.90
C SER A 365 -1.41 14.18 20.20
N THR A 366 -0.68 15.27 20.45
CA THR A 366 0.04 15.42 21.73
C THR A 366 -0.95 15.61 22.89
N LEU A 367 -2.01 16.40 22.70
CA LEU A 367 -3.03 16.63 23.71
C LEU A 367 -3.77 15.34 24.06
N GLU A 368 -4.17 14.55 23.05
CA GLU A 368 -4.80 13.23 23.24
C GLU A 368 -3.91 12.31 24.07
N VAL A 369 -2.65 12.17 23.65
CA VAL A 369 -1.69 11.28 24.32
C VAL A 369 -1.40 11.69 25.77
N ILE A 370 -1.36 12.99 26.09
CA ILE A 370 -1.11 13.47 27.47
C ILE A 370 -2.19 12.97 28.45
N HIS A 371 -3.41 12.70 27.97
CA HIS A 371 -4.54 12.24 28.77
C HIS A 371 -4.66 10.72 28.87
N GLU A 372 -3.73 9.95 28.30
CA GLU A 372 -3.72 8.49 28.38
C GLU A 372 -3.30 7.96 29.77
N ASP A 373 -3.87 6.83 30.19
CA ASP A 373 -3.67 6.24 31.53
C ASP A 373 -2.20 5.95 31.87
N TYR A 374 -1.42 5.50 30.88
CA TYR A 374 -0.01 5.19 31.09
C TYR A 374 0.82 6.44 31.44
N MET A 375 0.33 7.64 31.15
CA MET A 375 0.95 8.90 31.54
C MET A 375 0.81 9.17 33.04
N ILE A 376 -0.28 8.71 33.67
CA ILE A 376 -0.46 8.74 35.12
C ILE A 376 0.54 7.79 35.78
N THR A 377 0.69 6.57 35.23
CA THR A 377 1.69 5.61 35.72
C THR A 377 3.11 6.16 35.60
N ALA A 378 3.44 6.83 34.50
CA ALA A 378 4.75 7.48 34.31
C ALA A 378 5.01 8.56 35.37
N ARG A 379 3.99 9.36 35.72
CA ARG A 379 4.06 10.34 36.82
C ARG A 379 4.21 9.67 38.19
N ALA A 380 3.45 8.61 38.45
CA ALA A 380 3.52 7.85 39.71
C ALA A 380 4.89 7.21 39.96
N LYS A 381 5.62 6.87 38.88
CA LYS A 381 7.02 6.40 38.94
C LYS A 381 8.06 7.50 39.22
N GLY A 382 7.63 8.76 39.40
CA GLY A 382 8.52 9.89 39.69
C GLY A 382 9.30 10.43 38.48
N LEU A 383 8.88 10.11 37.25
CA LEU A 383 9.55 10.64 36.06
C LEU A 383 9.33 12.15 35.93
N GLY A 384 10.38 12.89 35.55
CA GLY A 384 10.30 14.34 35.35
C GLY A 384 9.37 14.74 34.20
N LYS A 385 8.72 15.92 34.31
CA LYS A 385 7.75 16.43 33.33
C LYS A 385 8.28 16.42 31.88
N GLN A 386 9.54 16.82 31.68
CA GLN A 386 10.16 16.83 30.35
C GLN A 386 10.37 15.42 29.78
N THR A 387 10.75 14.46 30.62
CA THR A 387 10.92 13.06 30.22
C THR A 387 9.58 12.46 29.83
N ILE A 388 8.53 12.73 30.62
CA ILE A 388 7.16 12.31 30.33
C ILE A 388 6.68 12.89 29.00
N LEU A 389 6.88 14.19 28.79
CA LEU A 389 6.49 14.85 27.54
C LEU A 389 7.25 14.29 26.32
N MET A 390 8.58 14.35 26.32
CA MET A 390 9.37 14.02 25.13
C MET A 390 9.45 12.52 24.85
N LYS A 391 9.63 11.67 25.89
CA LYS A 391 9.80 10.22 25.68
C LYS A 391 8.50 9.45 25.61
N HIS A 392 7.42 9.91 26.26
CA HIS A 392 6.15 9.20 26.29
C HIS A 392 5.07 9.92 25.47
N ALA A 393 4.87 11.22 25.63
CA ALA A 393 3.79 11.89 24.89
C ALA A 393 4.13 12.09 23.40
N VAL A 394 5.16 12.90 23.12
CA VAL A 394 5.54 13.27 21.74
C VAL A 394 5.91 12.05 20.91
N ARG A 395 6.60 11.07 21.50
CA ARG A 395 6.98 9.83 20.81
C ARG A 395 5.79 9.01 20.32
N ASN A 396 4.68 8.98 21.06
CA ASN A 396 3.48 8.26 20.65
C ASN A 396 2.59 9.13 19.75
N ALA A 397 2.60 10.45 19.95
CA ALA A 397 1.90 11.42 19.09
C ALA A 397 2.49 11.53 17.68
N ILE A 398 3.74 11.11 17.46
CA ILE A 398 4.44 11.27 16.17
C ILE A 398 3.82 10.49 15.01
N ILE A 399 3.07 9.42 15.30
CA ILE A 399 2.51 8.51 14.28
C ILE A 399 1.59 9.28 13.30
N PRO A 400 0.51 9.94 13.76
CA PRO A 400 -0.34 10.77 12.88
C PRO A 400 0.38 12.01 12.32
N ILE A 401 1.38 12.55 13.03
CA ILE A 401 2.15 13.71 12.58
C ILE A 401 2.98 13.36 11.34
N ILE A 402 3.64 12.21 11.32
CA ILE A 402 4.39 11.70 10.16
C ILE A 402 3.46 11.52 8.95
N THR A 403 2.22 11.06 9.17
CA THR A 403 1.21 10.96 8.11
C THR A 403 0.94 12.30 7.44
N VAL A 404 0.66 13.33 8.23
CA VAL A 404 0.35 14.67 7.70
C VAL A 404 1.57 15.26 6.99
N ILE A 405 2.75 15.15 7.61
CA ILE A 405 4.02 15.56 6.98
C ILE A 405 4.19 14.89 5.62
N GLY A 406 4.00 13.58 5.58
CA GLY A 406 4.19 12.77 4.40
C GLY A 406 3.23 13.08 3.26
N LEU A 407 1.93 13.18 3.56
CA LEU A 407 0.90 13.55 2.59
C LEU A 407 1.14 14.95 2.00
N GLN A 408 1.52 15.91 2.86
CA GLN A 408 1.79 17.27 2.41
C GLN A 408 3.08 17.34 1.57
N PHE A 409 4.14 16.62 1.97
CA PHE A 409 5.36 16.49 1.17
C PHE A 409 5.06 15.88 -0.19
N GLY A 410 4.28 14.80 -0.25
CA GLY A 410 3.83 14.20 -1.51
C GLY A 410 3.08 15.19 -2.40
N GLY A 411 2.14 15.94 -1.82
CA GLY A 411 1.40 16.98 -2.54
C GLY A 411 2.30 18.08 -3.12
N MET A 412 3.30 18.53 -2.36
CA MET A 412 4.28 19.54 -2.81
C MET A 412 5.18 19.01 -3.92
N MET A 413 5.58 17.74 -3.83
CA MET A 413 6.37 17.03 -4.84
C MET A 413 5.59 16.78 -6.14
N GLY A 414 4.26 16.66 -6.05
CA GLY A 414 3.39 16.52 -7.21
C GLY A 414 3.26 17.77 -8.08
N GLY A 415 3.95 18.84 -7.70
CA GLY A 415 4.01 20.10 -8.41
C GLY A 415 3.41 21.20 -7.55
N SER A 416 4.29 22.01 -6.97
CA SER A 416 3.93 23.28 -6.35
C SER A 416 3.58 24.32 -7.43
N ALA A 417 2.80 23.92 -8.42
CA ALA A 417 2.71 24.56 -9.73
C ALA A 417 2.34 26.04 -9.65
N VAL A 418 1.42 26.36 -8.75
CA VAL A 418 0.99 27.73 -8.48
C VAL A 418 2.15 28.57 -7.93
N THR A 419 2.84 28.09 -6.90
CA THR A 419 4.00 28.78 -6.33
C THR A 419 5.13 28.91 -7.36
N GLU A 420 5.41 27.83 -8.09
CA GLU A 420 6.43 27.84 -9.13
C GLU A 420 6.11 28.86 -10.22
N LYS A 421 4.85 28.99 -10.63
CA LYS A 421 4.41 30.01 -11.59
C LYS A 421 4.57 31.42 -11.06
N VAL A 422 4.13 31.68 -9.83
CA VAL A 422 4.18 33.01 -9.21
C VAL A 422 5.62 33.54 -9.10
N PHE A 423 6.58 32.67 -8.77
CA PHE A 423 7.99 33.05 -8.59
C PHE A 423 8.87 32.74 -9.82
N ASN A 424 8.26 32.36 -10.94
CA ASN A 424 8.94 31.99 -12.18
C ASN A 424 10.05 30.92 -11.98
N ILE A 425 9.72 29.89 -11.21
CA ILE A 425 10.57 28.74 -10.93
C ILE A 425 10.35 27.70 -12.03
N SER A 426 11.43 27.27 -12.68
CA SER A 426 11.40 26.23 -13.72
C SER A 426 11.33 24.82 -13.11
N GLY A 427 10.30 24.54 -12.32
CA GLY A 427 10.06 23.23 -11.69
C GLY A 427 9.13 22.30 -12.48
N ILE A 428 8.78 21.17 -11.88
CA ILE A 428 7.87 20.16 -12.46
C ILE A 428 6.45 20.70 -12.57
N GLY A 429 5.95 21.38 -11.53
CA GLY A 429 4.57 21.85 -11.49
C GLY A 429 4.32 22.93 -12.54
N SER A 430 5.23 23.88 -12.66
CA SER A 430 5.19 24.91 -13.70
C SER A 430 5.25 24.33 -15.12
N TYR A 431 6.05 23.28 -15.34
CA TYR A 431 6.14 22.57 -16.62
C TYR A 431 4.80 21.94 -17.03
N ILE A 432 4.15 21.23 -16.10
CA ILE A 432 2.83 20.62 -16.36
C ILE A 432 1.80 21.71 -16.69
N VAL A 433 1.80 22.82 -15.94
CA VAL A 433 0.88 23.93 -16.19
C VAL A 433 1.12 24.58 -17.55
N ASP A 434 2.38 24.80 -17.96
CA ASP A 434 2.69 25.36 -19.28
C ASP A 434 2.17 24.47 -20.42
N LYS A 435 2.43 23.17 -20.30
CA LYS A 435 2.04 22.17 -21.30
C LYS A 435 0.54 21.89 -21.31
N GLN A 436 -0.20 22.32 -20.29
CA GLN A 436 -1.66 22.30 -20.28
C GLN A 436 -2.27 23.41 -21.15
N PHE A 437 -1.67 24.60 -21.19
CA PHE A 437 -2.18 25.73 -21.98
C PHE A 437 -1.83 25.63 -23.47
N ILE A 438 -0.76 24.91 -23.81
CA ILE A 438 -0.46 24.46 -25.17
C ILE A 438 -0.53 22.94 -25.13
N PRO A 439 -1.73 22.33 -25.31
CA PRO A 439 -2.00 20.94 -24.95
C PRO A 439 -1.06 19.94 -25.63
N ASP A 440 0.05 19.63 -24.96
CA ASP A 440 1.07 18.70 -25.40
C ASP A 440 0.87 17.41 -24.62
N ILE A 441 0.07 16.51 -25.18
CA ILE A 441 -0.41 15.29 -24.51
C ILE A 441 0.73 14.46 -23.91
N PRO A 442 1.83 14.14 -24.65
CA PRO A 442 2.96 13.43 -24.08
C PRO A 442 3.58 14.12 -22.88
N ALA A 443 3.74 15.45 -22.92
CA ALA A 443 4.36 16.20 -21.84
C ALA A 443 3.47 16.23 -20.58
N ILE A 444 2.15 16.39 -20.75
CA ILE A 444 1.18 16.32 -19.64
C ILE A 444 1.17 14.90 -19.05
N MET A 445 1.05 13.86 -19.90
CA MET A 445 1.07 12.45 -19.49
C MET A 445 2.35 12.14 -18.71
N GLY A 446 3.51 12.52 -19.25
CA GLY A 446 4.81 12.31 -18.62
C GLY A 446 4.91 13.02 -17.27
N GLY A 447 4.50 14.28 -17.18
CA GLY A 447 4.52 15.04 -15.93
C GLY A 447 3.58 14.47 -14.86
N VAL A 448 2.36 14.07 -15.22
CA VAL A 448 1.39 13.50 -14.27
C VAL A 448 1.80 12.11 -13.80
N VAL A 449 2.28 11.24 -14.71
CA VAL A 449 2.81 9.91 -14.35
C VAL A 449 4.03 10.05 -13.45
N TYR A 450 4.93 10.97 -13.78
CA TYR A 450 6.06 11.32 -12.93
C TYR A 450 5.61 11.73 -11.53
N THR A 451 4.65 12.66 -11.42
CA THR A 451 4.07 13.07 -10.14
C THR A 451 3.48 11.87 -9.38
N ALA A 452 2.75 10.97 -10.06
CA ALA A 452 2.19 9.77 -9.45
C ALA A 452 3.28 8.82 -8.91
N ILE A 453 4.38 8.65 -9.65
CA ILE A 453 5.56 7.89 -9.22
C ILE A 453 6.15 8.54 -7.97
N THR A 454 6.40 9.84 -7.99
CA THR A 454 7.02 10.55 -6.84
C THR A 454 6.13 10.48 -5.59
N ILE A 455 4.83 10.77 -5.71
CA ILE A 455 3.88 10.67 -4.59
C ILE A 455 3.86 9.24 -4.04
N SER A 456 3.85 8.23 -4.92
CA SER A 456 3.83 6.84 -4.50
C SER A 456 5.12 6.43 -3.79
N LEU A 457 6.28 6.89 -4.27
CA LEU A 457 7.56 6.68 -3.59
C LEU A 457 7.58 7.33 -2.21
N VAL A 458 7.06 8.55 -2.09
CA VAL A 458 6.89 9.24 -0.81
C VAL A 458 6.00 8.42 0.13
N ASN A 459 4.87 7.90 -0.35
CA ASN A 459 3.99 7.03 0.42
C ASN A 459 4.69 5.76 0.90
N VAL A 460 5.50 5.11 0.05
CA VAL A 460 6.31 3.95 0.45
C VAL A 460 7.31 4.32 1.55
N ILE A 461 7.97 5.47 1.44
CA ILE A 461 8.88 5.96 2.49
C ILE A 461 8.12 6.16 3.81
N ILE A 462 6.96 6.80 3.78
CA ILE A 462 6.11 7.03 4.97
C ILE A 462 5.66 5.70 5.59
N ASP A 463 5.23 4.76 4.75
CA ASP A 463 4.81 3.43 5.18
C ASP A 463 5.95 2.67 5.87
N ILE A 464 7.19 2.82 5.38
CA ILE A 464 8.40 2.28 6.02
C ILE A 464 8.68 3.00 7.34
N LEU A 465 8.54 4.33 7.39
CA LEU A 465 8.70 5.10 8.63
C LEU A 465 7.70 4.64 9.69
N TYR A 466 6.45 4.33 9.33
CA TYR A 466 5.48 3.76 10.27
C TYR A 466 5.93 2.42 10.84
N ALA A 467 6.49 1.53 10.02
CA ALA A 467 7.05 0.27 10.50
C ALA A 467 8.19 0.48 11.51
N PHE A 468 8.91 1.61 11.45
CA PHE A 468 9.96 1.97 12.40
C PHE A 468 9.42 2.62 13.67
N PHE A 469 8.50 3.59 13.54
CA PHE A 469 7.98 4.40 14.65
C PHE A 469 6.83 3.73 15.41
N ASP A 470 5.98 2.93 14.74
CA ASP A 470 4.86 2.22 15.37
C ASP A 470 5.23 0.75 15.72
N PRO A 471 5.44 0.42 17.00
CA PRO A 471 5.66 -0.96 17.43
C PRO A 471 4.46 -1.89 17.19
N ARG A 472 3.24 -1.37 17.06
CA ARG A 472 2.03 -2.17 16.76
C ARG A 472 2.05 -2.68 15.33
N ILE A 473 2.58 -1.90 14.39
CA ILE A 473 2.78 -2.38 13.02
C ILE A 473 3.83 -3.49 13.02
N ARG A 474 4.92 -3.36 13.81
CA ARG A 474 5.91 -4.44 13.98
C ARG A 474 5.32 -5.71 14.59
N SER A 475 4.41 -5.60 15.56
CA SER A 475 3.77 -6.78 16.15
C SER A 475 2.81 -7.46 15.17
N LYS A 476 1.99 -6.69 14.43
CA LYS A 476 1.14 -7.22 13.36
C LYS A 476 1.95 -7.88 12.25
N MET A 477 3.06 -7.28 11.82
CA MET A 477 3.95 -7.89 10.82
C MET A 477 4.52 -9.23 11.28
N LYS A 478 4.86 -9.38 12.57
CA LYS A 478 5.39 -10.63 13.15
C LYS A 478 4.33 -11.72 13.38
N GLN A 479 3.04 -11.37 13.37
CA GLN A 479 1.93 -12.32 13.56
C GLN A 479 1.58 -13.11 12.28
N TYR A 480 2.07 -12.68 11.11
CA TYR A 480 1.95 -13.38 9.83
C TYR A 480 3.18 -14.25 9.51
#